data_AF-A0A0B1S0E2-F1
#
_entry.id   AF-A0A0B1S0E2-F1
#
_cell.length_a   1.000
_cell.length_b   1.000
_cell.length_c   1.000
_cell.angle_alpha   90.00
_cell.angle_beta   90.00
_cell.angle_gamma   90.00
#
_symmetry.space_group_name_H-M   'P 1'
#
loop_
_entity.id
_entity.type
_entity.pdbx_description
1 polymer ?
#
loop_
_entity_poly.entity_id
_entity_poly.type
_entity_poly.pdbx_seq_one_letter_code
_entity_poly.pdbx_strand_id
1 'polypeptide(L)'
;MHIIGLLHEHMRYDRDNFITVHLENVDDEDHYGQFDKVPQRQAWTYNVSYDYTSIMHYKKNAFSKDYRITIETHNAAYQVRIYS
;
A
#
# COMPACT_ATOMS: atom_id res chain seq x y z
N MET A 1 2.18 -10.03 -14.10
CA MET A 1 2.86 -11.22 -13.55
C MET A 1 2.88 -11.08 -12.04
N HIS A 2 1.80 -11.50 -11.36
CA HIS A 2 1.79 -11.68 -9.91
C HIS A 2 2.17 -13.12 -9.64
N ILE A 3 3.46 -13.36 -9.45
CA ILE A 3 3.94 -14.66 -8.99
C ILE A 3 3.54 -14.75 -7.52
N ILE A 4 2.88 -15.85 -7.17
CA ILE A 4 2.50 -16.26 -5.82
C ILE A 4 3.78 -16.17 -4.94
N GLY A 5 3.98 -15.02 -4.28
CA GLY A 5 5.22 -14.72 -3.54
C GLY A 5 5.65 -13.26 -3.50
N LEU A 6 5.19 -12.40 -4.42
CA LEU A 6 5.45 -10.95 -4.34
C LEU A 6 4.21 -10.23 -3.78
N LEU A 7 4.21 -10.06 -2.46
CA LEU A 7 3.22 -9.23 -1.77
C LEU A 7 3.43 -7.76 -2.15
N HIS A 8 2.35 -6.98 -2.19
CA HIS A 8 2.48 -5.55 -2.44
C HIS A 8 3.19 -4.84 -1.29
N GLU A 9 3.91 -3.76 -1.60
CA GLU A 9 4.66 -3.00 -0.59
C GLU A 9 3.71 -2.41 0.49
N HIS A 10 2.50 -2.00 0.10
CA HIS A 10 1.45 -1.51 1.02
C HIS A 10 0.79 -2.62 1.85
N MET A 11 1.13 -3.89 1.63
CA MET A 11 0.64 -5.01 2.44
C MET A 11 1.65 -5.44 3.51
N ARG A 12 2.83 -4.81 3.58
CA ARG A 12 3.81 -5.11 4.62
C ARG A 12 3.23 -4.92 6.03
N TYR A 13 3.67 -5.76 6.97
CA TYR A 13 3.20 -5.69 8.35
C TYR A 13 3.58 -4.36 9.05
N ASP A 14 4.68 -3.73 8.60
CA ASP A 14 5.24 -2.49 9.15
C ASP A 14 4.81 -1.23 8.38
N ARG A 15 3.91 -1.36 7.39
CA ARG A 15 3.50 -0.24 6.52
C ARG A 15 3.00 0.99 7.29
N ASP A 16 2.36 0.78 8.45
CA ASP A 16 1.70 1.85 9.19
C ASP A 16 2.72 2.81 9.85
N ASN A 17 4.03 2.50 9.75
CA ASN A 17 5.08 3.47 10.06
C ASN A 17 5.34 4.46 8.90
N PHE A 18 4.90 4.13 7.69
CA PHE A 18 5.24 4.80 6.44
C PHE A 18 4.02 5.40 5.73
N ILE A 19 2.87 4.73 5.82
CA ILE A 19 1.62 5.13 5.16
C ILE A 19 0.42 4.99 6.09
N THR A 20 -0.62 5.76 5.80
CA THR A 20 -1.97 5.61 6.34
C THR A 20 -2.93 5.19 5.22
N VAL A 21 -3.78 4.20 5.51
CA VAL A 21 -4.83 3.72 4.57
C VAL A 21 -6.18 4.27 5.01
N HIS A 22 -6.85 4.99 4.11
CA HIS A 22 -8.18 5.56 4.29
C HIS A 22 -9.24 4.66 3.65
N LEU A 23 -9.69 3.64 4.37
CA LEU A 23 -10.72 2.72 3.87
C LEU A 23 -12.05 3.45 3.60
N GLU A 24 -12.33 4.53 4.32
CA GLU A 24 -13.48 5.39 4.11
C GLU A 24 -13.50 6.10 2.74
N ASN A 25 -12.34 6.15 2.07
CA ASN A 25 -12.19 6.73 0.73
C ASN A 25 -12.19 5.66 -0.38
N VAL A 26 -12.33 4.39 -0.05
CA VAL A 26 -12.44 3.29 -1.02
C VAL A 26 -13.87 3.26 -1.58
N ASP A 27 -14.03 2.95 -2.87
CA ASP A 27 -15.30 3.02 -3.60
C ASP A 27 -16.31 1.94 -3.20
N ASP A 28 -15.82 0.74 -2.90
CA ASP A 28 -16.59 -0.46 -2.56
C ASP A 28 -15.95 -1.19 -1.37
N GLU A 29 -16.78 -1.66 -0.44
CA GLU A 29 -16.34 -2.43 0.73
C GLU A 29 -15.70 -3.77 0.34
N ASP A 30 -16.09 -4.34 -0.81
CA ASP A 30 -15.49 -5.55 -1.36
C ASP A 30 -13.99 -5.37 -1.69
N HIS A 31 -13.52 -4.13 -1.84
CA HIS A 31 -12.11 -3.81 -2.07
C HIS A 31 -11.30 -3.65 -0.77
N TYR A 32 -11.90 -3.67 0.42
CA TYR A 32 -11.16 -3.46 1.67
C TYR A 32 -10.05 -4.50 1.87
N GLY A 33 -10.28 -5.75 1.47
CA GLY A 33 -9.29 -6.83 1.54
C GLY A 33 -8.03 -6.59 0.67
N GLN A 34 -8.10 -5.68 -0.32
CA GLN A 34 -6.92 -5.29 -1.12
C GLN A 34 -5.89 -4.49 -0.30
N PHE A 35 -6.27 -4.03 0.90
CA PHE A 35 -5.44 -3.26 1.82
C PHE A 35 -5.11 -4.05 3.10
N ASP A 36 -5.37 -5.36 3.14
CA ASP A 36 -5.01 -6.18 4.29
C ASP A 36 -3.49 -6.26 4.47
N LYS A 37 -3.03 -6.19 5.73
CA LYS A 37 -1.63 -6.47 6.06
C LYS A 37 -1.37 -7.96 6.02
N VAL A 38 -0.23 -8.32 5.47
CA VAL A 38 0.27 -9.68 5.55
C VAL A 38 1.02 -9.84 6.88
N PRO A 39 0.77 -10.91 7.65
CA PRO A 39 1.48 -11.15 8.91
C PRO A 39 3.00 -11.24 8.69
N GLN A 40 3.78 -10.73 9.64
CA GLN A 40 5.25 -10.74 9.61
C GLN A 40 5.85 -12.13 9.30
N ARG A 41 5.20 -13.21 9.74
CA ARG A 41 5.62 -14.61 9.47
C ARG A 41 5.60 -15.00 8.00
N GLN A 42 4.85 -14.29 7.16
CA GLN A 42 4.70 -14.53 5.73
C GLN A 42 5.38 -13.44 4.87
N ALA A 43 5.72 -12.29 5.49
CA ALA A 43 6.27 -11.11 4.83
C ALA A 43 7.44 -10.56 5.64
N TRP A 44 8.57 -11.28 5.66
CA TRP A 44 9.80 -10.72 6.23
C TRP A 44 10.28 -9.57 5.35
N THR A 45 10.66 -8.45 5.96
CA THR A 45 11.25 -7.32 5.24
C THR A 45 12.68 -7.60 4.77
N TYR A 46 13.27 -8.72 5.20
CA TYR A 46 14.68 -9.08 4.95
C TYR A 46 15.66 -7.92 5.24
N ASN A 47 15.31 -7.07 6.22
CA ASN A 47 16.05 -5.86 6.58
C ASN A 47 16.11 -4.78 5.46
N VAL A 48 15.21 -4.86 4.49
CA VAL A 48 15.01 -3.87 3.43
C VAL A 48 14.04 -2.80 3.92
N SER A 49 14.42 -1.54 3.70
CA SER A 49 13.58 -0.38 4.03
C SER A 49 12.32 -0.34 3.19
N TYR A 50 11.31 0.40 3.64
CA TYR A 50 10.08 0.61 2.89
C TYR A 50 10.33 1.45 1.64
N ASP A 51 9.90 0.97 0.48
CA ASP A 51 10.08 1.66 -0.80
C ASP A 51 8.76 2.21 -1.35
N TYR A 52 8.51 3.50 -1.08
CA TYR A 52 7.36 4.23 -1.61
C TYR A 52 7.28 4.27 -3.15
N THR A 53 8.40 4.00 -3.84
CA THR A 53 8.51 4.03 -5.30
C THR A 53 8.56 2.65 -5.93
N SER A 54 8.37 1.60 -5.12
CA SER A 54 8.29 0.22 -5.59
C SER A 54 7.18 0.06 -6.62
N ILE A 55 7.48 -0.63 -7.73
CA ILE A 55 6.49 -1.06 -8.73
C ILE A 55 5.42 -2.01 -8.15
N MET A 56 5.65 -2.51 -6.93
CA MET A 56 4.68 -3.32 -6.20
C MET A 56 3.81 -2.47 -5.25
N HIS A 57 4.00 -1.15 -5.19
CA HIS A 57 3.23 -0.25 -4.32
C HIS A 57 2.00 0.30 -5.05
N TYR A 58 0.83 0.21 -4.42
CA TYR A 58 -0.38 0.84 -4.96
C TYR A 58 -0.30 2.36 -4.98
N LYS A 59 -0.85 2.97 -6.04
CA LYS A 59 -0.97 4.43 -6.16
C LYS A 59 -1.81 5.01 -5.03
N LYS A 60 -1.64 6.31 -4.76
CA LYS A 60 -2.35 7.06 -3.71
C LYS A 60 -3.88 6.98 -3.74
N ASN A 61 -4.47 6.67 -4.90
CA ASN A 61 -5.91 6.65 -5.14
C ASN A 61 -6.38 5.28 -5.67
N ALA A 62 -5.64 4.21 -5.34
CA ALA A 62 -6.08 2.85 -5.68
C ALA A 62 -7.47 2.59 -5.06
N PHE A 63 -8.40 2.05 -5.87
CA PHE A 63 -9.78 1.76 -5.48
C PHE A 63 -10.53 2.97 -4.87
N SER A 64 -10.14 4.20 -5.20
CA SER A 64 -10.72 5.39 -4.56
C SER A 64 -12.12 5.72 -5.07
N LYS A 65 -12.98 6.14 -4.15
CA LYS A 65 -14.16 6.94 -4.44
C LYS A 65 -13.76 8.35 -4.89
N ASP A 66 -14.19 8.75 -6.08
CA ASP A 66 -14.03 10.12 -6.62
C ASP A 66 -12.57 10.66 -6.59
N TYR A 67 -11.59 9.82 -6.91
CA TYR A 67 -10.16 10.18 -6.92
C TYR A 67 -9.57 10.63 -5.57
N ARG A 68 -10.27 10.34 -4.46
CA ARG A 68 -9.77 10.64 -3.11
C ARG A 68 -8.51 9.83 -2.79
N ILE A 69 -7.75 10.33 -1.81
CA ILE A 69 -6.55 9.63 -1.33
C ILE A 69 -6.99 8.43 -0.49
N THR A 70 -6.63 7.23 -0.93
CA THR A 70 -6.79 5.96 -0.20
C THR A 70 -5.50 5.55 0.49
N ILE A 71 -4.33 5.93 -0.06
CA ILE A 71 -3.02 5.72 0.56
C ILE A 71 -2.31 7.06 0.72
N GLU A 72 -2.17 7.50 1.96
CA GLU A 72 -1.43 8.70 2.35
C GLU A 72 -0.03 8.30 2.85
N THR A 73 1.02 8.90 2.29
CA THR A 73 2.40 8.70 2.74
C THR A 73 2.73 9.67 3.86
N HIS A 74 3.36 9.18 4.94
CA HIS A 74 3.84 10.03 6.04
C HIS A 74 4.96 10.98 5.58
N ASN A 75 5.64 10.64 4.49
CA ASN A 75 6.60 11.53 3.83
C ASN A 75 5.98 12.15 2.58
N ALA A 76 5.55 13.41 2.69
CA ALA A 76 4.88 14.16 1.62
C ALA A 76 5.69 14.26 0.31
N ALA A 77 7.03 14.13 0.35
CA ALA A 77 7.85 14.12 -0.86
C ALA A 77 7.56 12.93 -1.78
N TYR A 78 6.96 11.86 -1.25
CA TYR A 78 6.64 10.63 -1.98
C TYR A 78 5.16 10.50 -2.35
N GLN A 79 4.27 11.34 -1.81
CA GLN A 79 2.83 11.28 -2.09
C GLN A 79 2.47 11.36 -3.58
N VAL A 80 3.24 12.14 -4.35
CA VAL A 80 3.01 12.35 -5.80
C VAL A 80 3.81 11.38 -6.67
N ARG A 81 4.75 10.63 -6.09
CA ARG A 81 5.77 9.83 -6.80
C ARG A 81 5.52 8.33 -6.75
N ILE A 82 4.37 7.88 -6.26
CA ILE A 82 4.01 6.47 -6.29
C ILE A 82 3.63 6.12 -7.74
N TYR A 83 4.60 5.59 -8.50
CA TYR A 83 4.41 5.05 -9.84
C TYR A 83 4.16 3.55 -9.71
N SER A 84 3.06 3.09 -10.29
CA SER A 84 2.66 1.67 -10.33
C SER A 84 3.67 0.78 -11.02
#